data_AF-A0A2P8AWG3-F1
#
_entry.id   AF-A0A2P8AWG3-F1
#
_cell.length_a   1.000
_cell.length_b   1.000
_cell.length_c   1.000
_cell.angle_alpha   90.00
_cell.angle_beta   90.00
_cell.angle_gamma   90.00
#
_symmetry.space_group_name_H-M   'P 1'
#
loop_
_entity.id
_entity.type
_entity.pdbx_description
1 polymer ?
#
loop_
_entity_poly.entity_id
_entity_poly.type
_entity_poly.pdbx_seq_one_letter_code
_entity_poly.pdbx_strand_id
1 'polypeptide(L)' 'MLLASLAVEGVPEPVEFWMSTAQWNLWKHTRLTVDVVPGRGSGFSLEAPEGVRFLIRSHLAR' A
#
# COMPACT_ATOMS: atom_id res chain seq x y z
N MET A 1 -12.44 -4.96 -1.55
CA MET A 1 -13.28 -3.77 -1.30
C MET A 1 -12.40 -2.53 -1.31
N LEU A 2 -12.98 -1.41 -1.73
CA LEU A 2 -12.32 -0.11 -1.73
C LEU A 2 -12.22 0.38 -0.28
N LEU A 3 -11.02 0.73 0.17
CA LEU A 3 -10.77 1.27 1.52
C LEU A 3 -10.55 2.77 1.49
N ALA A 4 -9.92 3.29 0.44
CA ALA A 4 -9.67 4.72 0.28
C ALA A 4 -9.54 5.07 -1.20
N SER A 5 -9.87 6.31 -1.53
CA SER A 5 -9.55 6.95 -2.80
C SER A 5 -8.70 8.17 -2.48
N LEU A 6 -7.45 8.18 -2.96
CA LEU A 6 -6.41 9.13 -2.56
C LEU A 6 -6.18 10.14 -3.67
N ALA A 7 -6.29 11.43 -3.35
CA ALA A 7 -5.81 12.48 -4.24
C ALA A 7 -4.29 12.58 -4.14
N VAL A 8 -3.59 12.38 -5.25
CA VAL A 8 -2.12 12.44 -5.31
C VAL A 8 -1.72 13.54 -6.28
N GLU A 9 -0.84 14.43 -5.85
CA GLU A 9 -0.36 15.52 -6.68
C GLU A 9 0.30 14.99 -7.96
N GLY A 10 -0.04 15.58 -9.11
CA GLY A 10 0.47 15.15 -10.42
C GLY A 10 -0.21 13.91 -11.00
N VAL A 11 -1.12 13.25 -10.26
CA VAL A 11 -1.93 12.14 -10.78
C VAL A 11 -3.34 12.67 -11.12
N PRO A 12 -3.78 12.64 -12.40
CA PRO A 12 -5.06 13.21 -12.81
C PRO A 12 -6.28 12.52 -12.19
N GLU A 13 -6.16 11.22 -11.91
CA GLU A 13 -7.24 10.38 -11.39
C GLU A 13 -6.94 9.96 -9.93
N PRO A 14 -7.95 9.79 -9.07
CA PRO A 14 -7.74 9.30 -7.71
C PRO A 14 -7.10 7.92 -7.67
N VAL A 15 -6.13 7.73 -6.78
CA VAL A 15 -5.49 6.43 -6.58
C VAL A 15 -6.29 5.64 -5.55
N GLU A 16 -6.87 4.52 -5.99
CA GLU A 16 -7.68 3.68 -5.13
C GLU A 16 -6.85 2.67 -4.34
N PHE A 17 -7.11 2.55 -3.04
CA PHE A 17 -6.55 1.52 -2.19
C PHE A 17 -7.56 0.41 -1.94
N TRP A 18 -7.23 -0.78 -2.41
CA TRP A 18 -8.09 -1.95 -2.31
C TRP A 18 -7.52 -2.97 -1.33
N MET A 19 -8.41 -3.62 -0.57
CA MET A 19 -8.07 -4.75 0.29
C MET A 19 -9.14 -5.83 0.18
N SER A 20 -8.75 -7.10 0.20
CA SER A 20 -9.75 -8.18 0.26
C SER A 20 -10.51 -8.14 1.59
N THR A 21 -11.78 -8.55 1.60
CA THR A 21 -12.59 -8.61 2.83
C THR A 21 -11.97 -9.54 3.87
N ALA A 22 -11.33 -10.63 3.44
CA ALA A 22 -10.61 -11.55 4.33
C ALA A 22 -9.42 -10.86 5.03
N GLN A 23 -8.59 -10.12 4.28
CA GLN A 23 -7.47 -9.36 4.86
C GLN A 23 -7.96 -8.28 5.83
N TRP A 24 -9.05 -7.59 5.49
CA TRP A 24 -9.64 -6.60 6.39
C TRP A 24 -10.06 -7.19 7.72
N ASN A 25 -10.74 -8.35 7.70
CA ASN A 25 -11.15 -9.00 8.95
C ASN A 25 -9.96 -9.33 9.86
N LEU A 26 -8.79 -9.61 9.28
CA LEU A 26 -7.56 -9.87 10.02
C LEU A 26 -6.86 -8.60 10.50
N TRP A 27 -6.89 -7.51 9.73
CA TRP A 27 -6.04 -6.33 9.94
C TRP A 27 -6.76 -5.04 10.33
N LYS A 28 -8.09 -5.04 10.46
CA LYS A 28 -8.88 -3.85 10.82
C LYS A 28 -8.52 -3.21 12.17
N HIS A 29 -7.82 -3.93 13.05
CA HIS A 29 -7.31 -3.43 14.34
C HIS A 29 -5.80 -3.15 14.32
N THR A 30 -5.22 -3.11 13.13
CA THR A 30 -3.79 -2.87 12.91
C THR A 30 -3.63 -1.57 12.14
N ARG A 31 -2.78 -0.67 12.64
CA ARG A 31 -2.31 0.46 11.85
C ARG A 31 -1.29 -0.06 10.84
N LEU A 32 -1.69 -0.11 9.58
CA LEU A 32 -0.80 -0.42 8.46
C LEU A 32 -0.27 0.87 7.86
N THR A 33 1.02 0.90 7.59
CA THR A 33 1.68 1.93 6.79
C THR A 33 2.23 1.26 5.53
N VAL A 34 1.85 1.77 4.37
CA VAL A 34 2.44 1.38 3.08
C VAL A 34 3.47 2.44 2.72
N ASP A 35 4.73 2.02 2.64
CA ASP A 35 5.89 2.89 2.48
C ASP A 35 6.63 2.57 1.18
N VAL A 36 7.38 3.53 0.63
CA VAL A 36 8.24 3.35 -0.54
C VAL A 36 9.68 3.59 -0.11
N VAL A 37 10.51 2.56 -0.22
CA VAL A 37 11.90 2.61 0.25
C VAL A 37 12.87 2.21 -0.87
N PRO A 38 14.12 2.67 -0.86
CA PRO A 38 15.14 2.20 -1.79
C PRO A 38 15.33 0.69 -1.71
N GLY A 39 15.52 0.05 -2.87
CA GLY A 39 15.84 -1.37 -2.96
C GLY A 39 15.11 -2.08 -4.09
N ARG A 40 15.44 -3.37 -4.27
CA ARG A 40 14.82 -4.20 -5.31
C ARG A 40 13.39 -4.58 -4.93
N GLY A 41 12.41 -4.17 -5.75
CA GLY A 41 11.03 -4.63 -5.69
C GLY A 41 10.87 -6.13 -6.03
N SER A 42 9.68 -6.67 -5.80
CA SER A 42 9.33 -8.01 -6.27
C SER A 42 9.45 -8.08 -7.80
N GLY A 43 9.78 -9.26 -8.36
CA GLY A 43 9.91 -9.42 -9.82
C GLY A 43 8.63 -9.14 -10.62
N PHE A 44 7.48 -9.10 -9.94
CA PHE A 44 6.18 -8.75 -10.51
C PHE A 44 5.73 -7.31 -10.18
N SER A 45 6.56 -6.54 -9.49
CA SER A 45 6.21 -5.19 -9.05
C SER A 45 6.56 -4.16 -10.13
N LEU A 46 5.66 -3.22 -10.38
CA LEU A 46 5.83 -2.21 -11.44
C LEU A 46 6.96 -1.22 -11.12
N GLU A 47 7.25 -0.98 -9.84
CA GLU A 47 8.32 -0.08 -9.39
C GLU A 47 9.70 -0.75 -9.37
N ALA A 48 9.79 -2.05 -9.65
CA ALA A 48 11.06 -2.78 -9.64
C ALA A 48 12.18 -2.15 -10.50
N PRO A 49 11.95 -1.62 -11.72
CA PRO A 49 12.99 -0.94 -12.50
C PRO A 49 13.39 0.43 -11.94
N GLU A 50 12.59 1.02 -11.04
CA GLU A 50 12.80 2.36 -10.47
C GLU A 50 13.77 2.35 -9.26
N GLY A 51 14.31 1.19 -8.90
CA GLY A 51 15.25 1.05 -7.78
C GLY A 51 14.61 1.25 -6.39
N VAL A 52 13.29 1.21 -6.31
CA VAL A 52 12.51 1.29 -5.07
C VAL A 52 11.64 0.04 -4.88
N ARG A 53 11.06 -0.10 -3.68
CA ARG A 53 10.09 -1.15 -3.36
C ARG A 53 9.06 -0.67 -2.36
N PHE A 54 7.88 -1.28 -2.40
CA PHE A 54 6.90 -1.13 -1.32
C PHE A 54 7.29 -1.92 -0.06
N LEU A 55 7.07 -1.32 1.11
CA LEU A 55 7.23 -1.96 2.42
C LEU A 55 5.99 -1.70 3.26
N ILE A 56 5.34 -2.77 3.73
CA ILE A 56 4.24 -2.66 4.68
C ILE A 56 4.80 -2.79 6.10
N ARG A 57 4.54 -1.77 6.92
CA ARG A 57 4.82 -1.78 8.37
C ARG A 57 3.51 -1.88 9.13
N SER A 58 3.48 -2.69 10.17
CA SER A 58 2.28 -2.89 11.00
C SER A 58 2.56 -2.54 12.45
N HIS A 59 1.61 -1.84 13.07
CA HIS A 59 1.58 -1.59 14.50
C HIS A 59 0.18 -1.91 15.01
N LEU A 60 0.08 -2.67 16.10
CA LEU A 60 -1.21 -2.89 16.76
C LEU A 60 -1.74 -1.54 17.26
N ALA A 61 -2.94 -1.18 16.82
CA ALA A 61 -3.60 0.00 17.35
C ALA A 61 -4.02 -0.32 18.80
N ARG A 62 -3.65 0.55 19.75
CA ARG A 62 -4.13 0.45 21.14
C ARG A 62 -5.62 0.76 21.20
#